data_AF-A0A8S3STQ3-F1
#
_entry.id   AF-A0A8S3STQ3-F1
#
_cell.length_a   1.000
_cell.length_b   1.000
_cell.length_c   1.000
_cell.angle_alpha   90.00
_cell.angle_beta   90.00
_cell.angle_gamma   90.00
#
_symmetry.space_group_name_H-M   'P 1'
#
loop_
_entity.id
_entity.type
_entity.pdbx_description
1 polymer ?
#
loop_
_entity_poly.entity_id
_entity_poly.type
_entity_poly.pdbx_seq_one_letter_code
_entity_poly.pdbx_strand_id
1 'polypeptide(L)'
;MQTLQTWRDYSEKMEKIFKIVNTEEQNQHTDNDLNISRSKLLISCRLHIYKESQFQLDNFLTRNECNVLSPELCLLQGEKIQMAKMYHLDHMIDKVIKVEENINFFPLLCKLSKDKNSEEVLKLFTAPVESIRKNIKHIIFESDMQFCALVLCVLYEDGFDTDWLKLQSILETEKRNKLEEIVKEFDIKLSREMSRKTLKLAFDTLVGTYLRQRGTEYRMIHDIIHELAAVICGKKLTECFIKYAPSVFIRDHFILNLSLVHQ
;
A
#
# COMPACT_ATOMS: atom_id res chain seq x y z
N MET A 1 6.57 -15.52 23.80
CA MET A 1 5.22 -16.08 24.06
C MET A 1 4.08 -15.24 23.48
N GLN A 2 4.19 -13.90 23.35
CA GLN A 2 3.12 -13.04 22.81
C GLN A 2 2.84 -13.20 21.30
N THR A 3 3.81 -13.63 20.49
CA THR A 3 3.66 -13.85 19.04
C THR A 3 2.83 -15.09 18.68
N LEU A 4 2.82 -16.13 19.52
CA LEU A 4 2.01 -17.33 19.30
C LEU A 4 0.53 -17.10 19.63
N GLN A 5 0.26 -16.21 20.58
CA GLN A 5 -1.11 -15.85 20.96
C GLN A 5 -1.78 -15.03 19.85
N THR A 6 -1.05 -14.09 19.24
CA THR A 6 -1.56 -13.30 18.10
C THR A 6 -1.85 -14.15 16.86
N TRP A 7 -1.08 -15.21 16.62
CA TRP A 7 -1.39 -16.18 15.56
C TRP A 7 -2.64 -17.01 15.87
N ARG A 8 -2.88 -17.38 17.13
CA ARG A 8 -4.16 -18.02 17.53
C ARG A 8 -5.32 -17.06 17.35
N ASP A 9 -5.19 -15.81 17.77
CA ASP A 9 -6.27 -14.82 17.65
C ASP A 9 -6.59 -14.51 16.18
N TYR A 10 -5.58 -14.47 15.30
CA TYR A 10 -5.77 -14.33 13.85
C TYR A 10 -6.35 -15.59 13.21
N SER A 11 -5.90 -16.79 13.64
CA SER A 11 -6.46 -18.07 13.20
C SER A 11 -7.90 -18.23 13.63
N GLU A 12 -8.26 -17.85 14.86
CA GLU A 12 -9.63 -17.86 15.38
C GLU A 12 -10.51 -16.85 14.65
N LYS A 13 -9.97 -15.69 14.26
CA LYS A 13 -10.67 -14.73 13.40
C LYS A 13 -10.90 -15.25 11.99
N MET A 14 -9.88 -15.85 11.39
CA MET A 14 -10.01 -16.50 10.09
C MET A 14 -11.03 -17.63 10.19
N GLU A 15 -10.97 -18.47 11.22
CA GLU A 15 -11.97 -19.51 11.50
C GLU A 15 -13.38 -18.92 11.72
N LYS A 16 -13.52 -17.77 12.37
CA LYS A 16 -14.81 -17.06 12.51
C LYS A 16 -15.31 -16.55 11.17
N ILE A 17 -14.45 -15.93 10.35
CA ILE A 17 -14.78 -15.50 8.99
C ILE A 17 -15.22 -16.71 8.17
N PHE A 18 -14.48 -17.82 8.24
CA PHE A 18 -14.80 -19.08 7.59
C PHE A 18 -16.10 -19.69 8.10
N LYS A 19 -16.39 -19.61 9.40
CA LYS A 19 -17.66 -20.06 9.97
C LYS A 19 -18.82 -19.17 9.53
N ILE A 20 -18.68 -17.84 9.52
CA ILE A 20 -19.73 -16.91 9.07
C ILE A 20 -20.08 -17.20 7.61
N VAL A 21 -19.05 -17.33 6.76
CA VAL A 21 -19.16 -17.77 5.36
C VAL A 21 -19.93 -19.10 5.22
N ASN A 22 -19.77 -20.03 6.15
CA ASN A 22 -20.45 -21.34 6.11
C ASN A 22 -21.78 -21.41 6.89
N THR A 23 -22.10 -20.45 7.77
CA THR A 23 -23.32 -20.49 8.60
C THR A 23 -24.52 -19.93 7.84
N GLU A 24 -24.31 -19.04 6.87
CA GLU A 24 -25.38 -18.57 5.98
C GLU A 24 -25.88 -19.67 5.01
N GLU A 25 -25.13 -20.77 4.83
CA GLU A 25 -25.57 -21.97 4.10
C GLU A 25 -26.46 -22.91 4.94
N GLN A 26 -26.43 -22.86 6.28
CA GLN A 26 -27.17 -23.83 7.11
C GLN A 26 -28.69 -23.60 7.20
N ASN A 27 -29.22 -22.51 6.63
CA ASN A 27 -30.66 -22.31 6.49
C ASN A 27 -31.24 -22.81 5.15
N GLN A 28 -30.41 -23.37 4.26
CA GLN A 28 -30.88 -24.02 3.04
C GLN A 28 -30.11 -25.31 2.76
N HIS A 29 -30.68 -26.41 3.26
CA HIS A 29 -30.45 -27.80 2.88
C HIS A 29 -29.13 -28.50 3.29
N THR A 30 -29.38 -29.70 3.80
CA THR A 30 -28.54 -30.80 4.29
C THR A 30 -27.37 -31.26 3.41
N ASP A 31 -26.33 -31.75 4.10
CA ASP A 31 -25.29 -32.67 3.64
C ASP A 31 -24.48 -32.26 2.40
N ASN A 32 -23.34 -31.61 2.66
CA ASN A 32 -22.09 -31.95 1.97
C ASN A 32 -20.92 -31.47 2.81
N ASP A 33 -20.04 -32.40 3.20
CA ASP A 33 -18.70 -32.08 3.70
C ASP A 33 -17.97 -31.23 2.66
N LEU A 34 -17.96 -29.91 2.88
CA LEU A 34 -17.21 -28.94 2.08
C LEU A 34 -15.73 -29.27 2.20
N ASN A 35 -15.21 -29.99 1.21
CA ASN A 35 -13.80 -30.30 1.07
C ASN A 35 -13.04 -29.00 0.73
N ILE A 36 -12.61 -28.28 1.79
CA ILE A 36 -11.89 -26.99 1.79
C ILE A 36 -10.71 -26.95 0.80
N SER A 37 -10.15 -28.11 0.44
CA SER A 37 -9.05 -28.23 -0.52
C SER A 37 -9.33 -27.72 -1.94
N ARG A 38 -10.59 -27.38 -2.28
CA ARG A 38 -11.01 -26.94 -3.62
C ARG A 38 -11.59 -25.53 -3.71
N SER A 39 -11.68 -24.79 -2.61
CA SER A 39 -12.24 -23.43 -2.62
C SER A 39 -11.21 -22.39 -3.09
N LYS A 40 -11.60 -21.48 -3.98
CA LYS A 40 -10.77 -20.34 -4.41
C LYS A 40 -11.24 -19.08 -3.70
N LEU A 41 -10.37 -18.47 -2.91
CA LEU A 41 -10.63 -17.21 -2.21
C LEU A 41 -10.25 -16.03 -3.12
N LEU A 42 -11.21 -15.16 -3.43
CA LEU A 42 -10.97 -13.90 -4.11
C LEU A 42 -10.97 -12.77 -3.07
N ILE A 43 -9.85 -12.06 -2.94
CA ILE A 43 -9.70 -10.90 -2.05
C ILE A 43 -9.44 -9.67 -2.92
N SER A 44 -10.27 -8.63 -2.81
CA SER A 44 -10.08 -7.35 -3.51
C SER A 44 -10.26 -6.19 -2.55
N CYS A 45 -9.31 -5.24 -2.58
CA CYS A 45 -9.41 -3.94 -1.93
C CYS A 45 -10.08 -2.87 -2.83
N ARG A 46 -10.36 -3.19 -4.10
CA ARG A 46 -10.93 -2.28 -5.09
C ARG A 46 -12.41 -2.60 -5.32
N LEU A 47 -13.28 -1.80 -4.70
CA LEU A 47 -14.74 -1.99 -4.74
C LEU A 47 -15.31 -1.97 -6.17
N HIS A 48 -14.67 -1.27 -7.11
CA HIS A 48 -15.09 -1.23 -8.51
C HIS A 48 -14.72 -2.52 -9.27
N ILE A 49 -13.54 -3.11 -9.04
CA ILE A 49 -13.18 -4.43 -9.58
C ILE A 49 -14.16 -5.47 -9.05
N TYR A 50 -14.53 -5.35 -7.77
CA TYR A 50 -15.56 -6.19 -7.19
C TYR A 50 -16.92 -6.04 -7.92
N LYS A 51 -17.41 -4.81 -8.10
CA LYS A 51 -18.66 -4.53 -8.83
C LYS A 51 -18.64 -4.96 -10.31
N GLU A 52 -17.50 -4.83 -10.98
CA GLU A 52 -17.32 -5.32 -12.36
C GLU A 52 -17.25 -6.85 -12.40
N SER A 53 -16.58 -7.47 -11.43
CA SER A 53 -16.47 -8.92 -11.29
C SER A 53 -17.81 -9.56 -10.93
N GLN A 54 -18.69 -8.86 -10.20
CA GLN A 54 -20.08 -9.26 -9.96
C GLN A 54 -20.86 -9.42 -11.28
N PHE A 55 -20.54 -8.64 -12.31
CA PHE A 55 -21.19 -8.75 -13.62
C PHE A 55 -20.63 -9.88 -14.51
N GLN A 56 -19.39 -10.31 -14.26
CA GLN A 56 -18.70 -11.29 -15.12
C GLN A 56 -18.59 -12.70 -14.50
N LEU A 57 -18.63 -12.82 -13.17
CA LEU A 57 -18.38 -14.06 -12.44
C LEU A 57 -19.64 -14.76 -11.92
N ASP A 58 -20.84 -14.28 -12.24
CA ASP A 58 -22.13 -14.86 -11.81
C ASP A 58 -22.28 -16.36 -12.13
N ASN A 59 -21.47 -16.90 -13.05
CA ASN A 59 -21.48 -18.32 -13.42
C ASN A 59 -20.37 -19.18 -12.77
N PHE A 60 -19.43 -18.61 -11.99
CA PHE A 60 -18.22 -19.34 -11.56
C PHE A 60 -18.02 -19.48 -10.05
N LEU A 61 -18.71 -18.70 -9.21
CA LEU A 61 -18.48 -18.70 -7.76
C LEU A 61 -19.81 -18.78 -7.00
N THR A 62 -19.97 -19.82 -6.18
CA THR A 62 -20.97 -19.83 -5.11
C THR A 62 -20.61 -18.73 -4.11
N ARG A 63 -21.57 -17.83 -3.84
CA ARG A 63 -21.34 -16.55 -3.15
C ARG A 63 -21.37 -16.72 -1.63
N ASN A 64 -20.23 -16.49 -0.98
CA ASN A 64 -20.15 -16.06 0.41
C ASN A 64 -19.28 -14.80 0.47
N GLU A 65 -19.93 -13.64 0.45
CA GLU A 65 -19.28 -12.34 0.32
C GLU A 65 -18.82 -11.84 1.70
N CYS A 66 -17.55 -11.48 1.82
CA CYS A 66 -16.95 -11.05 3.09
C CYS A 66 -16.39 -9.64 2.95
N ASN A 67 -17.17 -8.62 3.35
CA ASN A 67 -16.67 -7.26 3.39
C ASN A 67 -15.86 -7.07 4.68
N VAL A 68 -14.52 -7.05 4.57
CA VAL A 68 -13.63 -6.83 5.72
C VAL A 68 -13.72 -5.41 6.34
N LEU A 69 -14.44 -4.50 5.67
CA LEU A 69 -14.81 -3.18 6.21
C LEU A 69 -16.22 -3.17 6.82
N SER A 70 -16.91 -4.31 6.84
CA SER A 70 -18.19 -4.44 7.54
C SER A 70 -18.01 -4.20 9.04
N PRO A 71 -19.06 -3.75 9.73
CA PRO A 71 -19.05 -3.63 11.19
C PRO A 71 -18.68 -4.93 11.91
N GLU A 72 -18.95 -6.09 11.32
CA GLU A 72 -18.61 -7.39 11.93
C GLU A 72 -17.12 -7.74 11.83
N LEU A 73 -16.41 -7.20 10.84
CA LEU A 73 -15.04 -7.62 10.50
C LEU A 73 -14.00 -6.49 10.60
N CYS A 74 -14.45 -5.26 10.81
CA CYS A 74 -13.58 -4.14 11.08
C CYS A 74 -12.78 -4.36 12.38
N LEU A 75 -11.70 -3.59 12.54
CA LEU A 75 -10.88 -3.66 13.74
C LEU A 75 -11.70 -3.23 14.96
N LEU A 76 -11.90 -4.18 15.89
CA LEU A 76 -12.57 -3.90 17.15
C LEU A 76 -11.68 -2.99 18.00
N GLN A 77 -12.30 -2.24 18.92
CA GLN A 77 -11.56 -1.34 19.81
C GLN A 77 -10.46 -2.06 20.60
N GLY A 78 -10.72 -3.27 21.09
CA GLY A 78 -9.72 -4.08 21.79
C GLY A 78 -8.50 -4.44 20.94
N GLU A 79 -8.69 -4.67 19.63
CA GLU A 79 -7.63 -5.01 18.69
C GLU A 79 -6.80 -3.78 18.34
N LYS A 80 -7.46 -2.64 18.19
CA LYS A 80 -6.79 -1.34 18.02
C LYS A 80 -5.90 -1.03 19.23
N ILE A 81 -6.38 -1.27 20.44
CA ILE A 81 -5.58 -1.16 21.66
C ILE A 81 -4.35 -2.07 21.57
N GLN A 82 -4.53 -3.36 21.26
CA GLN A 82 -3.41 -4.31 21.18
C GLN A 82 -2.38 -3.92 20.12
N MET A 83 -2.83 -3.46 18.94
CA MET A 83 -1.96 -2.95 17.89
C MET A 83 -1.19 -1.72 18.34
N ALA A 84 -1.87 -0.74 18.97
CA ALA A 84 -1.21 0.45 19.49
C ALA A 84 -0.10 0.10 20.50
N LYS A 85 -0.32 -0.87 21.39
CA LYS A 85 0.69 -1.39 22.32
C LYS A 85 1.86 -2.05 21.60
N MET A 86 1.61 -2.80 20.53
CA MET A 86 2.66 -3.43 19.72
C MET A 86 3.62 -2.40 19.09
N TYR A 87 3.13 -1.19 18.85
CA TYR A 87 3.91 -0.06 18.33
C TYR A 87 4.32 0.94 19.42
N HIS A 88 4.28 0.54 20.70
CA HIS A 88 4.69 1.35 21.86
C HIS A 88 3.94 2.69 22.01
N LEU A 89 2.65 2.69 21.70
CA LEU A 89 1.76 3.85 21.85
C LEU A 89 0.92 3.80 23.14
N ASP A 90 1.33 3.01 24.14
CA ASP A 90 0.58 2.77 25.39
C ASP A 90 0.12 4.05 26.08
N HIS A 91 1.00 5.05 26.16
CA HIS A 91 0.73 6.35 26.80
C HIS A 91 -0.26 7.24 26.04
N MET A 92 -0.65 6.85 24.83
CA MET A 92 -1.49 7.66 23.94
C MET A 92 -2.76 6.95 23.48
N ILE A 93 -3.01 5.72 23.93
CA ILE A 93 -4.16 4.90 23.54
C ILE A 93 -5.47 5.69 23.59
N ASP A 94 -5.74 6.38 24.70
CA ASP A 94 -6.99 7.13 24.90
C ASP A 94 -7.18 8.26 23.88
N LYS A 95 -6.08 8.86 23.41
CA LYS A 95 -6.12 9.95 22.44
C LYS A 95 -6.19 9.41 21.02
N VAL A 96 -5.41 8.39 20.72
CA VAL A 96 -5.31 7.77 19.39
C VAL A 96 -6.62 7.09 19.01
N ILE A 97 -7.28 6.39 19.93
CA ILE A 97 -8.54 5.68 19.65
C ILE A 97 -9.73 6.62 19.52
N LYS A 98 -9.77 7.71 20.31
CA LYS A 98 -10.87 8.70 20.24
C LYS A 98 -10.92 9.49 18.93
N VAL A 99 -9.76 9.67 18.30
CA VAL A 99 -9.63 10.45 17.06
C VAL A 99 -10.05 9.63 15.82
N GLU A 100 -10.27 8.33 15.99
CA GLU A 100 -10.10 7.35 14.92
C GLU A 100 -11.38 6.69 14.42
N GLU A 101 -12.57 7.13 14.86
CA GLU A 101 -13.85 6.46 14.58
C GLU A 101 -14.13 6.14 13.09
N ASN A 102 -13.38 6.67 12.12
CA ASN A 102 -13.55 6.41 10.68
C ASN A 102 -12.27 6.18 9.84
N ILE A 103 -11.12 5.74 10.40
CA ILE A 103 -9.88 5.58 9.61
C ILE A 103 -9.64 4.11 9.18
N ASN A 104 -9.79 3.83 7.89
CA ASN A 104 -9.65 2.48 7.31
C ASN A 104 -8.22 1.90 7.25
N PHE A 105 -7.23 2.60 7.80
CA PHE A 105 -5.81 2.20 7.74
C PHE A 105 -5.08 2.40 9.08
N PHE A 106 -5.77 2.15 10.19
CA PHE A 106 -5.20 2.18 11.55
C PHE A 106 -3.85 1.45 11.70
N PRO A 107 -3.65 0.22 11.17
CA PRO A 107 -2.37 -0.47 11.31
C PRO A 107 -1.20 0.30 10.68
N LEU A 108 -1.46 0.98 9.56
CA LEU A 108 -0.46 1.83 8.91
C LEU A 108 -0.09 3.00 9.82
N LEU A 109 -1.06 3.67 10.44
CA LEU A 109 -0.81 4.80 11.33
C LEU A 109 0.01 4.42 12.55
N CYS A 110 -0.28 3.27 13.17
CA CYS A 110 0.55 2.75 14.25
C CYS A 110 2.00 2.51 13.78
N LYS A 111 2.16 1.92 12.59
CA LYS A 111 3.49 1.68 12.02
C LYS A 111 4.26 2.99 11.74
N LEU A 112 3.60 4.00 11.19
CA LEU A 112 4.20 5.31 10.87
C LEU A 112 4.49 6.17 12.11
N SER A 113 3.86 5.82 13.24
CA SER A 113 4.06 6.47 14.54
C SER A 113 5.31 5.98 15.26
N LYS A 114 5.92 4.92 14.74
CA LYS A 114 7.17 4.39 15.28
C LYS A 114 8.23 5.50 15.26
N ASP A 115 8.90 5.68 16.40
CA ASP A 115 9.97 6.66 16.62
C ASP A 115 9.54 8.14 16.56
N LYS A 116 8.22 8.43 16.53
CA LYS A 116 7.68 9.79 16.59
C LYS A 116 7.37 10.22 18.02
N ASN A 117 7.48 11.52 18.29
CA ASN A 117 7.05 12.05 19.57
C ASN A 117 5.52 12.13 19.68
N SER A 118 5.02 12.30 20.90
CA SER A 118 3.57 12.32 21.18
C SER A 118 2.80 13.38 20.39
N GLU A 119 3.38 14.55 20.12
CA GLU A 119 2.71 15.61 19.35
C GLU A 119 2.59 15.23 17.87
N GLU A 120 3.65 14.67 17.29
CA GLU A 120 3.67 14.21 15.90
C GLU A 120 2.69 13.05 15.67
N VAL A 121 2.62 12.12 16.62
CA VAL A 121 1.68 11.00 16.55
C VAL A 121 0.24 11.53 16.60
N LEU A 122 -0.09 12.47 17.50
CA LEU A 122 -1.44 13.04 17.55
C LEU A 122 -1.81 13.76 16.24
N LYS A 123 -0.88 14.52 15.65
CA LYS A 123 -1.10 15.16 14.35
C LYS A 123 -1.38 14.11 13.26
N LEU A 124 -0.59 13.03 13.25
CA LEU A 124 -0.77 11.94 12.31
C LEU A 124 -2.13 11.24 12.44
N PHE A 125 -2.61 10.98 13.66
CA PHE A 125 -3.93 10.36 13.84
C PHE A 125 -5.09 11.32 13.56
N THR A 126 -4.92 12.62 13.82
CA THR A 126 -5.98 13.63 13.63
C THR A 126 -6.20 13.99 12.16
N ALA A 127 -5.11 14.10 11.40
CA ALA A 127 -5.17 14.45 9.97
C ALA A 127 -4.16 13.58 9.21
N PRO A 128 -4.45 12.27 9.04
CA PRO A 128 -3.47 11.32 8.53
C PRO A 128 -3.05 11.60 7.10
N VAL A 129 -4.00 11.92 6.22
CA VAL A 129 -3.73 12.17 4.81
C VAL A 129 -2.87 13.42 4.65
N GLU A 130 -3.21 14.50 5.35
CA GLU A 130 -2.47 15.77 5.34
C GLU A 130 -1.07 15.59 5.90
N SER A 131 -0.94 14.87 7.01
CA SER A 131 0.33 14.61 7.68
C SER A 131 1.28 13.80 6.80
N ILE A 132 0.78 12.70 6.21
CA ILE A 132 1.56 11.87 5.28
C ILE A 132 1.95 12.69 4.05
N ARG A 133 1.00 13.42 3.45
CA ARG A 133 1.25 14.28 2.28
C ARG A 133 2.33 15.32 2.57
N LYS A 134 2.31 15.95 3.74
CA LYS A 134 3.33 16.92 4.16
C LYS A 134 4.70 16.27 4.30
N ASN A 135 4.78 15.08 4.90
CA ASN A 135 6.04 14.36 5.06
C ASN A 135 6.63 13.91 3.71
N ILE A 136 5.80 13.43 2.77
CA ILE A 136 6.26 13.10 1.42
C ILE A 136 6.78 14.35 0.71
N LYS A 137 6.06 15.49 0.80
CA LYS A 137 6.55 16.76 0.24
C LYS A 137 7.89 17.17 0.83
N HIS A 138 8.10 16.95 2.12
CA HIS A 138 9.37 17.28 2.77
C HIS A 138 10.53 16.51 2.15
N ILE A 139 10.38 15.20 1.91
CA ILE A 139 11.39 14.36 1.23
C ILE A 139 11.76 14.93 -0.14
N ILE A 140 10.77 15.44 -0.89
CA ILE A 140 10.99 16.04 -2.22
C ILE A 140 11.90 17.26 -2.15
N PHE A 141 11.88 18.00 -1.05
CA PHE A 141 12.71 19.18 -0.86
C PHE A 141 14.07 18.85 -0.24
N GLU A 142 14.16 17.78 0.56
CA GLU A 142 15.40 17.46 1.29
C GLU A 142 16.37 16.56 0.52
N SER A 143 15.88 15.68 -0.35
CA SER A 143 16.75 14.70 -1.00
C SER A 143 16.23 14.27 -2.38
N ASP A 144 16.93 14.69 -3.43
CA ASP A 144 16.65 14.22 -4.80
C ASP A 144 16.82 12.71 -4.94
N MET A 145 17.72 12.09 -4.17
CA MET A 145 17.93 10.64 -4.17
C MET A 145 16.73 9.88 -3.59
N GLN A 146 16.21 10.33 -2.44
CA GLN A 146 15.02 9.72 -1.85
C GLN A 146 13.78 10.00 -2.69
N PHE A 147 13.67 11.20 -3.25
CA PHE A 147 12.60 11.53 -4.17
C PHE A 147 12.62 10.65 -5.42
N CYS A 148 13.79 10.48 -6.03
CA CYS A 148 13.99 9.56 -7.15
C CYS A 148 13.60 8.12 -6.77
N ALA A 149 14.01 7.63 -5.60
CA ALA A 149 13.62 6.31 -5.11
C ALA A 149 12.08 6.16 -4.97
N LEU A 150 11.38 7.18 -4.47
CA LEU A 150 9.92 7.18 -4.40
C LEU A 150 9.28 7.14 -5.78
N VAL A 151 9.74 7.99 -6.72
CA VAL A 151 9.23 8.02 -8.11
C VAL A 151 9.37 6.65 -8.77
N LEU A 152 10.53 6.02 -8.60
CA LEU A 152 10.79 4.70 -9.13
C LEU A 152 9.85 3.66 -8.50
N CYS A 153 9.67 3.64 -7.18
CA CYS A 153 8.70 2.74 -6.55
C CYS A 153 7.24 2.99 -6.96
N VAL A 154 6.86 4.23 -7.27
CA VAL A 154 5.52 4.53 -7.79
C VAL A 154 5.33 3.97 -9.19
N LEU A 155 6.30 4.22 -10.08
CA LEU A 155 6.21 3.84 -11.50
C LEU A 155 6.46 2.34 -11.74
N TYR A 156 7.04 1.63 -10.77
CA TYR A 156 7.22 0.18 -10.76
C TYR A 156 6.32 -0.44 -9.69
N GLU A 157 5.00 -0.41 -9.93
CA GLU A 157 3.96 -0.86 -8.97
C GLU A 157 4.19 -2.28 -8.43
N ASP A 158 4.69 -3.19 -9.26
CA ASP A 158 5.00 -4.58 -8.89
C ASP A 158 6.26 -4.72 -8.03
N GLY A 159 7.00 -3.63 -7.80
CA GLY A 159 8.22 -3.60 -7.01
C GLY A 159 9.46 -3.19 -7.81
N PHE A 160 10.36 -2.52 -7.10
CA PHE A 160 11.65 -2.05 -7.57
C PHE A 160 12.73 -3.03 -7.08
N ASP A 161 13.20 -3.96 -7.93
CA ASP A 161 14.30 -4.89 -7.61
C ASP A 161 15.70 -4.31 -7.84
N THR A 162 16.40 -3.83 -6.79
CA THR A 162 17.79 -3.28 -6.83
C THR A 162 18.86 -4.09 -7.55
N ASP A 163 18.64 -5.36 -7.88
CA ASP A 163 19.59 -6.18 -8.65
C ASP A 163 19.52 -5.99 -10.18
N TRP A 164 18.49 -5.34 -10.73
CA TRP A 164 18.47 -4.86 -12.14
C TRP A 164 19.68 -4.06 -12.61
N LEU A 165 20.46 -3.48 -11.70
CA LEU A 165 21.71 -2.81 -12.04
C LEU A 165 22.80 -3.80 -12.54
N LYS A 166 22.56 -5.11 -12.41
CA LYS A 166 23.49 -6.19 -12.78
C LYS A 166 23.09 -6.97 -14.04
N LEU A 167 21.91 -6.75 -14.62
CA LEU A 167 21.32 -7.66 -15.62
C LEU A 167 21.31 -7.09 -17.06
N GLN A 168 21.38 -8.00 -18.05
CA GLN A 168 21.75 -7.73 -19.45
C GLN A 168 20.69 -8.16 -20.51
N SER A 169 19.46 -8.54 -20.15
CA SER A 169 18.51 -9.09 -21.14
C SER A 169 17.65 -8.05 -21.89
N ILE A 170 17.00 -8.49 -22.98
CA ILE A 170 16.27 -7.62 -23.93
C ILE A 170 14.93 -7.12 -23.38
N LEU A 171 14.15 -7.95 -22.66
CA LEU A 171 12.92 -7.54 -21.94
C LEU A 171 13.21 -6.51 -20.82
N GLU A 172 14.47 -6.40 -20.41
CA GLU A 172 14.95 -5.47 -19.40
C GLU A 172 15.46 -4.15 -20.02
N THR A 173 15.58 -4.07 -21.36
CA THR A 173 16.08 -2.86 -22.04
C THR A 173 15.09 -1.70 -21.93
N GLU A 174 13.78 -1.97 -22.03
CA GLU A 174 12.75 -0.93 -21.87
C GLU A 174 12.67 -0.43 -20.42
N LYS A 175 12.71 -1.34 -19.44
CA LYS A 175 12.81 -1.00 -18.01
C LYS A 175 14.07 -0.20 -17.70
N ARG A 176 15.20 -0.59 -18.30
CA ARG A 176 16.47 0.14 -18.15
C ARG A 176 16.40 1.53 -18.78
N ASN A 177 15.82 1.67 -19.97
CA ASN A 177 15.63 2.98 -20.61
C ASN A 177 14.73 3.88 -19.77
N LYS A 178 13.62 3.35 -19.26
CA LYS A 178 12.73 4.04 -18.30
C LYS A 178 13.49 4.51 -17.07
N LEU A 179 14.30 3.63 -16.46
CA LEU A 179 15.15 3.99 -15.30
C LEU A 179 16.16 5.09 -15.66
N GLU A 180 16.92 4.92 -16.74
CA GLU A 180 17.93 5.90 -17.16
C GLU A 180 17.30 7.27 -17.48
N GLU A 181 16.11 7.30 -18.06
CA GLU A 181 15.39 8.55 -18.33
C GLU A 181 14.90 9.21 -17.04
N ILE A 182 14.21 8.47 -16.16
CA ILE A 182 13.77 9.00 -14.86
C ILE A 182 14.94 9.54 -14.06
N VAL A 183 16.06 8.80 -14.05
CA VAL A 183 17.22 9.17 -13.23
C VAL A 183 18.00 10.34 -13.85
N LYS A 184 17.92 10.54 -15.17
CA LYS A 184 18.43 11.75 -15.84
C LYS A 184 17.68 13.01 -15.43
N GLU A 185 16.36 12.94 -15.19
CA GLU A 185 15.57 14.07 -14.67
C GLU A 185 16.10 14.60 -13.32
N PHE A 186 16.83 13.76 -12.60
CA PHE A 186 17.43 14.08 -11.30
C PHE A 186 18.94 14.39 -11.37
N ASP A 187 19.54 14.46 -12.56
CA ASP A 187 20.99 14.55 -12.78
C ASP A 187 21.82 13.47 -12.03
N ILE A 188 21.20 12.30 -11.81
CA ILE A 188 21.86 11.19 -11.12
C ILE A 188 22.58 10.31 -12.17
N LYS A 189 23.87 10.07 -11.97
CA LYS A 189 24.68 9.25 -12.90
C LYS A 189 24.72 7.77 -12.52
N LEU A 190 23.84 6.94 -13.08
CA LEU A 190 23.77 5.48 -12.78
C LEU A 190 25.00 4.64 -13.16
N SER A 191 25.91 5.20 -13.96
CA SER A 191 27.11 4.51 -14.46
C SER A 191 28.23 4.36 -13.43
N ARG A 192 28.18 5.08 -12.30
CA ARG A 192 29.16 4.96 -11.23
C ARG A 192 28.65 4.05 -10.12
N GLU A 193 29.49 3.13 -9.66
CA GLU A 193 29.18 2.23 -8.54
C GLU A 193 28.76 3.01 -7.28
N MET A 194 29.35 4.20 -7.06
CA MET A 194 28.96 5.13 -6.00
C MET A 194 27.50 5.57 -6.12
N SER A 195 27.04 5.96 -7.30
CA SER A 195 25.66 6.42 -7.51
C SER A 195 24.64 5.30 -7.33
N ARG A 196 25.00 4.06 -7.67
CA ARG A 196 24.19 2.86 -7.41
C ARG A 196 24.06 2.57 -5.92
N LYS A 197 25.17 2.65 -5.19
CA LYS A 197 25.19 2.50 -3.72
C LYS A 197 24.37 3.59 -3.05
N THR A 198 24.48 4.84 -3.52
CA THR A 198 23.71 5.97 -2.98
C THR A 198 22.21 5.81 -3.24
N LEU A 199 21.81 5.39 -4.46
CA LEU A 199 20.40 5.14 -4.75
C LEU A 199 19.84 4.01 -3.87
N LYS A 200 20.58 2.91 -3.72
CA LYS A 200 20.19 1.82 -2.80
C LYS A 200 20.06 2.31 -1.36
N LEU A 201 21.02 3.11 -0.88
CA LEU A 201 20.95 3.70 0.45
C LEU A 201 19.68 4.56 0.60
N ALA A 202 19.31 5.32 -0.42
CA ALA A 202 18.08 6.10 -0.42
C ALA A 202 16.84 5.21 -0.29
N PHE A 203 16.77 4.10 -1.03
CA PHE A 203 15.72 3.08 -0.84
C PHE A 203 15.70 2.56 0.60
N ASP A 204 16.86 2.17 1.14
CA ASP A 204 17.00 1.63 2.50
C ASP A 204 16.53 2.64 3.56
N THR A 205 16.81 3.93 3.40
CA THR A 205 16.34 4.98 4.33
C THR A 205 14.82 5.16 4.33
N LEU A 206 14.14 4.77 3.25
CA LEU A 206 12.68 4.85 3.14
C LEU A 206 11.99 3.56 3.63
N VAL A 207 12.74 2.48 3.86
CA VAL A 207 12.22 1.21 4.39
C VAL A 207 11.68 1.41 5.80
N GLY A 208 10.50 0.83 6.06
CA GLY A 208 9.81 0.93 7.33
C GLY A 208 8.83 2.10 7.39
N THR A 209 9.11 3.20 6.66
CA THR A 209 8.26 4.39 6.64
C THR A 209 7.40 4.51 5.38
N TYR A 210 7.98 4.33 4.20
CA TYR A 210 7.23 4.41 2.93
C TYR A 210 7.38 3.15 2.11
N LEU A 211 8.51 2.45 2.27
CA LEU A 211 8.83 1.24 1.54
C LEU A 211 8.89 0.02 2.47
N ARG A 212 8.61 -1.15 1.91
CA ARG A 212 8.93 -2.46 2.47
C ARG A 212 9.92 -3.12 1.53
N GLN A 213 10.88 -3.83 2.10
CA GLN A 213 11.83 -4.64 1.35
C GLN A 213 11.47 -6.12 1.48
N ARG A 214 11.52 -6.85 0.36
CA ARG A 214 11.44 -8.32 0.32
C ARG A 214 12.56 -8.84 -0.58
N GLY A 215 13.59 -9.42 0.02
CA GLY A 215 14.80 -9.75 -0.70
C GLY A 215 15.45 -8.49 -1.27
N THR A 216 15.56 -8.40 -2.60
CA THR A 216 16.15 -7.27 -3.33
C THR A 216 15.11 -6.27 -3.85
N GLU A 217 13.83 -6.59 -3.70
CA GLU A 217 12.69 -5.78 -4.14
C GLU A 217 12.21 -4.80 -3.06
N TYR A 218 11.96 -3.57 -3.49
CA TYR A 218 11.33 -2.51 -2.70
C TYR A 218 9.93 -2.22 -3.23
N ARG A 219 8.94 -2.16 -2.33
CA ARG A 219 7.55 -1.85 -2.67
C ARG A 219 7.01 -0.81 -1.71
N MET A 220 6.02 -0.04 -2.14
CA MET A 220 5.27 0.82 -1.22
C MET A 220 4.64 -0.03 -0.10
N ILE A 221 4.62 0.51 1.13
CA ILE A 221 4.07 -0.22 2.28
C ILE A 221 2.55 -0.33 2.25
N HIS A 222 1.88 0.60 1.58
CA HIS A 222 0.43 0.71 1.56
C HIS A 222 -0.05 1.56 0.37
N ASP A 223 -1.24 1.26 -0.15
CA ASP A 223 -1.84 1.91 -1.32
C ASP A 223 -2.00 3.43 -1.12
N ILE A 224 -2.52 3.88 0.02
CA ILE A 224 -2.58 5.32 0.34
C ILE A 224 -1.22 6.05 0.25
N ILE A 225 -0.11 5.38 0.60
CA ILE A 225 1.23 5.95 0.46
C ILE A 225 1.60 6.03 -1.02
N HIS A 226 1.31 4.97 -1.79
CA HIS A 226 1.51 4.95 -3.24
C HIS A 226 0.72 6.07 -3.91
N GLU A 227 -0.58 6.18 -3.66
CA GLU A 227 -1.47 7.21 -4.23
C GLU A 227 -0.98 8.62 -3.91
N LEU A 228 -0.69 8.90 -2.63
CA LEU A 228 -0.19 10.22 -2.22
C LEU A 228 1.16 10.52 -2.85
N ALA A 229 2.10 9.57 -2.86
CA ALA A 229 3.38 9.75 -3.52
C ALA A 229 3.17 10.00 -5.01
N ALA A 230 2.30 9.24 -5.67
CA ALA A 230 2.07 9.35 -7.10
C ALA A 230 1.45 10.69 -7.49
N VAL A 231 0.48 11.21 -6.72
CA VAL A 231 -0.08 12.56 -6.95
C VAL A 231 0.99 13.65 -6.78
N ILE A 232 1.84 13.54 -5.76
CA ILE A 232 2.84 14.58 -5.49
C ILE A 232 3.98 14.51 -6.50
N CYS A 233 4.49 13.30 -6.78
CA CYS A 233 5.54 13.04 -7.77
C CYS A 233 5.07 13.42 -9.18
N GLY A 234 3.88 12.99 -9.57
CA GLY A 234 3.30 13.23 -10.89
C GLY A 234 3.07 14.70 -11.19
N LYS A 235 2.85 15.55 -10.17
CA LYS A 235 2.80 17.01 -10.37
C LYS A 235 4.16 17.63 -10.72
N LYS A 236 5.25 17.05 -10.23
CA LYS A 236 6.62 17.55 -10.49
C LYS A 236 7.22 16.92 -11.75
N LEU A 237 6.84 15.69 -12.08
CA LEU A 237 7.36 14.90 -13.20
C LEU A 237 6.24 14.43 -14.14
N THR A 238 5.38 15.36 -14.54
CA THR A 238 4.17 15.08 -15.34
C THR A 238 4.50 14.29 -16.61
N GLU A 239 5.51 14.71 -17.37
CA GLU A 239 5.88 14.06 -18.63
C GLU A 239 6.35 12.62 -18.43
N CYS A 240 7.19 12.39 -17.42
CA CYS A 240 7.63 11.04 -17.05
C CYS A 240 6.45 10.15 -16.63
N PHE A 241 5.52 10.68 -15.84
CA PHE A 241 4.35 9.91 -15.41
C PHE A 241 3.41 9.59 -16.58
N ILE A 242 3.16 10.52 -17.49
CA ILE A 242 2.37 10.28 -18.69
C ILE A 242 3.03 9.20 -19.58
N LYS A 243 4.36 9.25 -19.71
CA LYS A 243 5.11 8.33 -20.57
C LYS A 243 5.21 6.92 -19.98
N TYR A 244 5.34 6.80 -18.66
CA TYR A 244 5.77 5.55 -18.02
C TYR A 244 4.85 4.97 -16.96
N ALA A 245 3.85 5.71 -16.49
CA ALA A 245 2.89 5.15 -15.56
C ALA A 245 1.96 4.16 -16.29
N PRO A 246 1.46 3.12 -15.60
CA PRO A 246 0.48 2.22 -16.18
C PRO A 246 -0.74 2.97 -16.72
N SER A 247 -1.31 2.52 -17.85
CA SER A 247 -2.49 3.15 -18.45
C SER A 247 -3.68 3.23 -17.50
N VAL A 248 -3.88 2.20 -16.69
CA VAL A 248 -4.89 2.16 -15.60
C VAL A 248 -4.62 3.26 -14.58
N PHE A 249 -3.37 3.45 -14.18
CA PHE A 249 -2.98 4.50 -13.25
C PHE A 249 -3.29 5.90 -13.82
N ILE A 250 -2.94 6.14 -15.09
CA ILE A 250 -3.21 7.43 -15.76
C ILE A 250 -4.71 7.71 -15.81
N ARG A 251 -5.52 6.73 -16.24
CA ARG A 251 -6.98 6.87 -16.30
C ARG A 251 -7.59 7.28 -14.96
N ASP A 252 -7.12 6.67 -13.86
CA ASP A 252 -7.73 6.85 -12.55
C ASP A 252 -7.24 8.14 -11.84
N HIS A 253 -6.10 8.70 -12.24
CA HIS A 253 -5.43 9.79 -11.51
C HIS A 253 -5.18 11.08 -12.32
N PHE A 254 -5.25 11.05 -13.64
CA PHE A 254 -5.12 12.24 -14.48
C PHE A 254 -6.48 12.75 -14.94
N ILE A 255 -6.86 13.93 -14.46
CA ILE A 255 -8.02 14.66 -14.97
C ILE A 255 -7.51 15.65 -16.03
N LEU A 256 -7.82 15.39 -17.30
CA LEU A 256 -7.57 16.36 -18.37
C LEU A 256 -8.50 17.55 -18.18
N ASN A 257 -7.94 18.71 -17.81
CA ASN A 257 -8.66 19.98 -17.88
C ASN A 257 -8.75 20.40 -19.35
N LEU A 258 -9.82 19.94 -20.04
CA LEU A 258 -10.10 20.27 -21.44
C LEU A 258 -10.54 21.74 -21.65
N SER A 259 -10.52 22.58 -20.61
CA SER A 259 -10.88 23.99 -20.65
C SER A 259 -9.86 24.93 -21.33
N LEU A 260 -8.76 24.40 -21.87
CA LEU A 260 -7.71 25.18 -22.55
C LEU A 260 -7.57 24.87 -24.06
N VAL A 261 -8.46 24.07 -24.66
CA VAL A 261 -8.41 23.73 -26.10
C VAL A 261 -9.27 24.66 -26.97
N HIS A 262 -9.83 25.73 -26.40
CA HIS A 262 -10.58 26.77 -27.12
C HIS A 262 -10.05 28.18 -26.84
N GLN A 263 -8.78 28.42 -27.19
CA GLN A 263 -8.25 29.77 -27.46
C GLN A 263 -7.55 29.78 -28.81
#